data_AF-A0A2D6Y4T1-F1
#
_entry.id   AF-A0A2D6Y4T1-F1
#
_cell.length_a   1.000
_cell.length_b   1.000
_cell.length_c   1.000
_cell.angle_alpha   90.00
_cell.angle_beta   90.00
_cell.angle_gamma   90.00
#
_symmetry.space_group_name_H-M   'P 1'
#
loop_
_entity.id
_entity.type
_entity.pdbx_description
1 polymer ?
#
loop_
_entity_poly.entity_id
_entity_poly.type
_entity_poly.pdbx_seq_one_letter_code
_entity_poly.pdbx_strand_id
1 'polypeptide(L)'
;MKQAVQTQRRARRVHRWLVPLAAVPLLLTAITGSLYSLLLEQGVDAFWLLKIHTGRFGWLNLQSVYPTLLGALTVLITVSGLAMLMKPSR
;
A
#
# COMPACT_ATOMS: atom_id res chain seq x y z
N MET A 1 28.45 -1.59 19.08
CA MET A 1 27.06 -1.58 19.61
C MET A 1 26.30 -0.29 19.31
N LYS A 2 26.84 0.91 19.59
CA LYS A 2 26.16 2.20 19.34
C LYS A 2 25.68 2.42 17.89
N GLN A 3 26.49 2.02 16.91
CA GLN A 3 26.13 2.14 15.48
C GLN A 3 24.94 1.25 15.08
N ALA A 4 24.88 0.02 15.57
CA ALA A 4 23.77 -0.90 15.27
C ALA A 4 22.41 -0.37 15.79
N VAL A 5 22.42 0.23 16.98
CA VAL A 5 21.22 0.87 17.57
C VAL A 5 20.78 2.10 16.77
N GLN A 6 21.73 2.92 16.31
CA GLN A 6 21.41 4.08 15.46
C GLN A 6 20.81 3.68 14.11
N THR A 7 21.36 2.65 13.45
CA THR A 7 20.83 2.11 12.20
C THR A 7 19.42 1.57 12.38
N GLN A 8 19.14 0.88 13.49
CA GLN A 8 17.80 0.37 13.78
C GLN A 8 16.78 1.49 14.04
N ARG A 9 17.18 2.55 14.77
CA ARG A 9 16.32 3.74 14.98
C ARG A 9 16.03 4.47 13.67
N ARG A 10 17.01 4.59 12.78
CA ARG A 10 16.83 5.18 11.45
C ARG A 10 15.91 4.33 10.57
N ALA A 11 16.07 3.01 10.56
CA ALA A 11 15.20 2.09 9.84
C ALA A 11 13.73 2.19 10.30
N ARG A 12 13.49 2.24 11.63
CA ARG A 12 12.16 2.47 12.20
C ARG A 12 11.54 3.80 11.75
N ARG A 13 12.34 4.87 11.74
CA ARG A 13 11.88 6.20 11.29
C ARG A 13 11.50 6.17 9.81
N VAL A 14 12.32 5.57 8.96
CA VAL A 14 12.05 5.43 7.52
C VAL A 14 10.79 4.59 7.27
N HIS A 15 10.70 3.41 7.90
CA HIS A 15 9.51 2.55 7.77
C HIS A 15 8.22 3.29 8.17
N ARG A 16 8.24 4.07 9.27
CA ARG A 16 7.07 4.84 9.71
C ARG A 16 6.57 5.85 8.67
N TRP A 17 7.45 6.39 7.82
CA TRP A 17 7.06 7.29 6.72
C TRP A 17 6.66 6.51 5.45
N LEU A 18 7.30 5.37 5.19
CA LEU A 18 6.94 4.50 4.05
C LEU A 18 5.57 3.85 4.21
N VAL A 19 5.18 3.52 5.44
CA VAL A 19 3.90 2.87 5.73
C VAL A 19 2.71 3.66 5.21
N PRO A 20 2.46 4.93 5.57
CA PRO A 20 1.30 5.66 5.04
C PRO A 20 1.36 5.83 3.52
N LEU A 21 2.56 6.06 2.96
CA LEU A 21 2.75 6.19 1.51
C LEU A 21 2.32 4.94 0.74
N ALA A 22 2.59 3.76 1.28
CA ALA A 22 2.22 2.49 0.67
C ALA A 22 0.82 2.01 1.09
N ALA A 23 0.50 2.11 2.37
CA ALA A 23 -0.74 1.57 2.94
C ALA A 23 -1.96 2.32 2.43
N VAL A 24 -1.90 3.65 2.25
CA VAL A 24 -3.04 4.43 1.74
C VAL A 24 -3.49 3.94 0.35
N PRO A 25 -2.63 3.88 -0.68
CA PRO A 25 -3.07 3.39 -1.99
C PRO A 25 -3.45 1.91 -1.97
N LEU A 26 -2.78 1.08 -1.14
CA LEU A 26 -3.12 -0.34 -0.99
C LEU A 26 -4.51 -0.55 -0.40
N LEU A 27 -4.82 0.15 0.70
CA LEU A 27 -6.12 0.10 1.34
C LEU A 27 -7.20 0.64 0.42
N LEU A 28 -6.93 1.75 -0.28
CA LEU A 28 -7.86 2.30 -1.24
C LEU A 28 -8.21 1.29 -2.35
N THR A 29 -7.19 0.63 -2.91
CA THR A 29 -7.38 -0.41 -3.95
C THR A 29 -8.17 -1.60 -3.40
N ALA A 30 -7.83 -2.07 -2.20
CA ALA A 30 -8.50 -3.20 -1.56
C ALA A 30 -9.97 -2.88 -1.24
N ILE A 31 -10.25 -1.71 -0.68
CA ILE A 31 -11.61 -1.25 -0.33
C ILE A 31 -12.44 -1.11 -1.60
N THR A 32 -11.92 -0.42 -2.63
CA THR A 32 -12.67 -0.17 -3.87
C THR A 32 -12.96 -1.45 -4.63
N GLY A 33 -12.00 -2.37 -4.71
CA GLY A 33 -12.20 -3.68 -5.33
C GLY A 33 -13.22 -4.54 -4.55
N SER A 34 -13.06 -4.63 -3.23
CA SER A 34 -13.98 -5.41 -2.38
C SER A 34 -15.39 -4.85 -2.41
N LEU A 35 -15.54 -3.52 -2.32
CA LEU A 35 -16.83 -2.85 -2.36
C LEU A 35 -17.50 -2.98 -3.73
N TYR A 36 -16.73 -2.92 -4.82
CA TYR A 36 -17.26 -3.17 -6.16
C TYR A 36 -17.83 -4.59 -6.26
N SER A 37 -17.09 -5.61 -5.82
CA SER A 37 -17.57 -7.00 -5.84
C SER A 37 -18.85 -7.17 -5.04
N LEU A 38 -18.92 -6.59 -3.84
CA LEU A 38 -20.15 -6.61 -3.03
C LEU A 38 -21.30 -5.98 -3.81
N LEU A 39 -21.18 -4.72 -4.23
CA LEU A 39 -22.25 -4.00 -4.93
C LEU A 39 -22.72 -4.76 -6.18
N LEU A 40 -21.79 -5.36 -6.92
CA LEU A 40 -22.10 -6.15 -8.11
C LEU A 40 -22.96 -7.38 -7.79
N GLU A 41 -22.69 -8.07 -6.67
CA GLU A 41 -23.53 -9.18 -6.19
C GLU A 41 -24.95 -8.72 -5.83
N GLN A 42 -25.14 -7.47 -5.42
CA GLN A 42 -26.47 -6.88 -5.20
C GLN A 42 -27.10 -6.32 -6.49
N GLY A 43 -26.49 -6.54 -7.66
CA GLY A 43 -26.98 -6.05 -8.95
C GLY A 43 -26.67 -4.58 -9.23
N VAL A 44 -25.80 -3.95 -8.46
CA VAL A 44 -25.38 -2.56 -8.64
C VAL A 44 -24.01 -2.51 -9.31
N ASP A 45 -24.00 -2.16 -10.61
CA ASP A 45 -22.74 -1.96 -11.33
C ASP A 45 -22.14 -0.57 -11.07
N ALA A 46 -21.33 -0.49 -10.01
CA ALA A 46 -20.64 0.72 -9.62
C ALA A 46 -19.28 0.87 -10.32
N PHE A 47 -19.26 0.90 -11.66
CA PHE A 47 -18.04 0.96 -12.50
C PHE A 47 -17.04 2.07 -12.13
N TRP A 48 -17.49 3.16 -11.50
CA TRP A 48 -16.61 4.21 -11.01
C TRP A 48 -15.64 3.73 -9.91
N LEU A 49 -16.00 2.72 -9.12
CA LEU A 49 -15.10 2.06 -8.17
C LEU A 49 -13.93 1.39 -8.88
N LEU A 50 -14.17 0.74 -10.02
CA LEU A 50 -13.11 0.14 -10.84
C LEU A 50 -12.18 1.19 -11.45
N LYS A 51 -12.69 2.38 -11.79
CA LYS A 51 -11.82 3.49 -12.23
C LYS A 51 -10.86 3.89 -11.11
N ILE A 52 -11.35 4.04 -9.88
CA ILE A 52 -10.49 4.37 -8.73
C ILE A 52 -9.52 3.22 -8.42
N HIS A 53 -10.00 1.98 -8.40
CA HIS A 53 -9.22 0.76 -8.16
C HIS A 53 -8.04 0.62 -9.12
N THR A 54 -8.24 1.00 -10.38
CA THR A 54 -7.19 0.93 -11.42
C THR A 54 -6.28 2.16 -11.44
N GLY A 55 -6.48 3.15 -10.56
CA GLY A 55 -5.64 4.35 -10.49
C GLY A 55 -6.10 5.51 -11.37
N ARG A 56 -7.35 5.49 -11.84
CA ARG A 56 -7.96 6.61 -12.57
C ARG A 56 -8.81 7.46 -11.64
N PHE A 57 -8.22 8.54 -11.15
CA PHE A 57 -8.80 9.49 -10.21
C PHE A 57 -9.32 10.73 -10.94
N GLY A 58 -10.47 10.59 -11.62
CA GLY A 58 -11.06 11.68 -12.39
C GLY A 58 -10.14 12.14 -13.53
N TRP A 59 -9.57 13.34 -13.40
CA TRP A 59 -8.61 13.90 -14.37
C TRP A 59 -7.20 13.30 -14.27
N LEU A 60 -6.84 12.74 -13.12
CA LEU A 60 -5.53 12.15 -12.89
C LEU A 60 -5.55 10.67 -13.27
N ASN A 61 -4.84 10.31 -14.33
CA ASN A 61 -4.82 8.95 -14.87
C ASN A 61 -3.46 8.29 -14.62
N LEU A 62 -3.36 7.47 -13.57
CA LEU A 62 -2.18 6.68 -13.26
C LEU A 62 -2.31 5.23 -13.74
N GLN A 63 -3.35 4.89 -14.52
CA GLN A 63 -3.72 3.51 -14.81
C GLN A 63 -2.57 2.63 -15.35
N SER A 64 -1.67 3.21 -16.15
CA SER A 64 -0.51 2.49 -16.70
C SER A 64 0.57 2.16 -15.65
N VAL A 65 0.72 2.99 -14.60
CA VAL A 65 1.80 2.85 -13.60
C VAL A 65 1.29 2.42 -12.24
N TYR A 66 -0.01 2.60 -11.98
CA TYR A 66 -0.62 2.38 -10.67
C TYR A 66 -0.46 0.94 -10.19
N PRO A 67 -0.77 -0.11 -10.99
CA PRO A 67 -0.60 -1.49 -10.52
C PRO A 67 0.86 -1.84 -10.22
N THR A 68 1.80 -1.38 -11.04
CA THR A 68 3.24 -1.61 -10.83
C THR A 68 3.74 -0.89 -9.58
N LEU A 69 3.35 0.37 -9.39
CA LEU A 69 3.68 1.14 -8.20
C LEU A 69 3.11 0.47 -6.95
N LEU A 70 1.85 0.02 -7.02
CA LEU A 70 1.17 -0.65 -5.93
C LEU A 70 1.88 -1.94 -5.52
N GLY A 71 2.23 -2.79 -6.49
CA GLY A 71 2.99 -4.02 -6.25
C GLY A 71 4.38 -3.75 -5.66
N ALA A 72 5.10 -2.75 -6.19
CA ALA A 72 6.41 -2.35 -5.65
C ALA A 72 6.29 -1.87 -4.20
N LEU A 73 5.29 -1.03 -3.90
CA LEU A 73 5.01 -0.55 -2.55
C LEU A 73 4.67 -1.71 -1.60
N THR A 74 3.85 -2.68 -2.02
CA THR A 74 3.54 -3.89 -1.25
C THR A 74 4.81 -4.64 -0.87
N VAL A 75 5.68 -4.92 -1.85
CA VAL A 75 6.93 -5.64 -1.61
C VAL A 75 7.82 -4.87 -0.64
N LEU A 76 7.99 -3.56 -0.85
CA LEU A 76 8.82 -2.71 0.01
C LEU A 76 8.35 -2.69 1.46
N ILE A 77 7.04 -2.50 1.71
CA ILE A 77 6.53 -2.48 3.09
C ILE A 77 6.56 -3.86 3.74
N THR A 78 6.31 -4.91 2.97
CA THR A 78 6.32 -6.29 3.48
C THR A 78 7.73 -6.68 3.88
N VAL A 79 8.71 -6.48 2.99
CA VAL A 79 10.12 -6.78 3.27
C VAL A 79 10.63 -5.94 4.43
N SER A 80 10.34 -4.64 4.47
CA SER A 80 10.78 -3.78 5.57
C SER A 80 10.13 -4.17 6.91
N GLY A 81 8.84 -4.51 6.92
CA GLY A 81 8.13 -5.00 8.11
C GLY A 81 8.70 -6.32 8.61
N LEU A 82 8.89 -7.31 7.71
CA LEU A 82 9.47 -8.61 8.04
C LEU A 82 10.89 -8.48 8.61
N ALA A 83 11.75 -7.66 7.98
CA ALA A 83 13.10 -7.42 8.46
C ALA A 83 13.13 -6.83 9.89
N MET A 84 12.14 -6.00 10.23
CA MET A 84 12.01 -5.41 11.57
C MET A 84 11.47 -6.41 12.60
N LEU A 85 10.59 -7.34 12.19
CA LEU A 85 10.11 -8.44 13.03
C LEU A 85 11.23 -9.46 13.34
N MET A 86 12.03 -9.81 12.33
CA MET A 86 13.13 -10.78 12.46
C MET A 86 14.34 -10.25 13.23
N LYS A 87 14.44 -8.93 13.43
CA LYS A 87 15.48 -8.30 14.25
C LYS A 87 14.85 -7.56 15.45
N PRO A 88 14.25 -8.30 16.42
CA PRO A 88 13.72 -7.70 17.62
C PRO A 88 14.83 -6.94 18.34
N SER A 89 14.59 -5.67 18.67
CA SER A 89 15.44 -4.97 19.62
C SER A 89 15.19 -5.62 20.97
N ARG A 90 16.11 -6.47 21.44
CA ARG A 90 16.32 -6.62 22.88
C ARG A 90 17.14 -5.43 23.36
#